data_AF-A0A4U0W7M1-F1
#
_entry.id   AF-A0A4U0W7M1-F1
#
_cell.length_a   1.000
_cell.length_b   1.000
_cell.length_c   1.000
_cell.angle_alpha   90.00
_cell.angle_beta   90.00
_cell.angle_gamma   90.00
#
_symmetry.space_group_name_H-M   'P 1'
#
loop_
_entity.id
_entity.type
_entity.pdbx_description
1 polymer ?
#
loop_
_entity_poly.entity_id
_entity_poly.type
_entity_poly.pdbx_seq_one_letter_code
_entity_poly.pdbx_strand_id
1 'polypeptide(L)'
;VLAEQFTIVEKDALDEIDWRELMEVRWKQTSPSVRNWVEYLRDEDPHGVEVVIARFNTVVKWALSECVMTEDIDERVKCIVKYIHIAAHARRLRNYATMYQITIALLSSDCSRLTRTWALVPQTDKQMESATVEEGCIPFIGIYTHDLIYNAQKPASFPSPVPGGEPLTNFERHHTSATIVKNLLRLLEASSKYNFRPDRTILSRCLWMATLDDEEISARSRKLEPASTPIQDADISHPPHKAHHCSRRAPGFDVGCAQEPNRQHPPGPTSHDPGSPGRDARADVENAKSRV
;
A
#
# COMPACT_ATOMS: atom_id res chain seq x y z
N VAL A 1 -7.17 15.67 12.24
CA VAL A 1 -6.35 16.40 11.25
C VAL A 1 -5.49 15.48 10.37
N LEU A 2 -4.29 15.00 10.76
CA LEU A 2 -3.44 14.20 9.85
C LEU A 2 -4.17 13.00 9.20
N ALA A 3 -4.83 12.16 10.00
CA ALA A 3 -5.59 11.02 9.48
C ALA A 3 -6.76 11.42 8.55
N GLU A 4 -7.33 12.62 8.72
CA GLU A 4 -8.35 13.14 7.80
C GLU A 4 -7.72 13.56 6.47
N GLN A 5 -6.55 14.20 6.51
CA GLN A 5 -5.84 14.61 5.28
C GLN A 5 -5.33 13.41 4.48
N PHE A 6 -4.83 12.36 5.14
CA PHE A 6 -4.57 11.07 4.49
C PHE A 6 -5.85 10.48 3.87
N THR A 7 -6.97 10.53 4.59
CA THR A 7 -8.26 10.06 4.06
C THR A 7 -8.70 10.83 2.81
N ILE A 8 -8.41 12.12 2.70
CA ILE A 8 -8.68 12.90 1.48
C ILE A 8 -7.84 12.35 0.31
N VAL A 9 -6.52 12.23 0.47
CA VAL A 9 -5.64 11.73 -0.61
C VAL A 9 -6.02 10.31 -1.03
N GLU A 10 -6.35 9.46 -0.07
CA GLU A 10 -6.67 8.06 -0.35
C GLU A 10 -8.05 7.91 -0.98
N LYS A 11 -9.01 8.79 -0.63
CA LYS A 11 -10.28 8.89 -1.35
C LYS A 11 -10.06 9.33 -2.79
N ASP A 12 -9.29 10.40 -3.01
CA ASP A 12 -9.05 10.93 -4.36
C ASP A 12 -8.36 9.87 -5.25
N ALA A 13 -7.44 9.08 -4.69
CA ALA A 13 -6.84 7.96 -5.41
C ALA A 13 -7.84 6.84 -5.76
N LEU A 14 -8.84 6.58 -4.90
CA LEU A 14 -9.89 5.59 -5.16
C LEU A 14 -10.89 6.04 -6.23
N ASP A 15 -11.11 7.35 -6.36
CA ASP A 15 -12.01 7.94 -7.35
C ASP A 15 -11.49 7.75 -8.81
N GLU A 16 -10.21 7.41 -8.98
CA GLU A 16 -9.61 7.05 -10.28
C GLU A 16 -10.02 5.67 -10.80
N ILE A 17 -10.54 4.77 -9.95
CA ILE A 17 -10.81 3.38 -10.33
C ILE A 17 -12.09 3.27 -11.19
N ASP A 18 -11.93 2.76 -12.42
CA ASP A 18 -13.06 2.35 -13.26
C ASP A 18 -13.45 0.88 -13.03
N TRP A 19 -14.76 0.62 -12.91
CA TRP A 19 -15.30 -0.74 -12.82
C TRP A 19 -14.95 -1.62 -14.03
N ARG A 20 -14.78 -1.03 -15.22
CA ARG A 20 -14.40 -1.77 -16.43
C ARG A 20 -13.00 -2.35 -16.30
N GLU A 21 -12.08 -1.57 -15.75
CA GLU A 21 -10.71 -1.99 -15.48
C GLU A 21 -10.68 -3.17 -14.50
N LEU A 22 -11.51 -3.10 -13.44
CA LEU A 22 -11.69 -4.18 -12.46
C LEU A 22 -12.21 -5.47 -13.08
N MET A 23 -13.22 -5.38 -13.96
CA MET A 23 -13.80 -6.55 -14.63
C MET A 23 -12.83 -7.21 -15.62
N GLU A 24 -12.00 -6.42 -16.29
CA GLU A 24 -11.05 -6.87 -17.30
C GLU A 24 -9.67 -7.22 -16.71
N VAL A 25 -9.44 -6.92 -15.42
CA VAL A 25 -8.15 -7.07 -14.72
C VAL A 25 -7.04 -6.32 -15.47
N ARG A 26 -7.32 -5.07 -15.85
CA ARG A 26 -6.48 -4.26 -16.76
C ARG A 26 -5.57 -3.29 -16.02
N TRP A 27 -4.64 -3.82 -15.25
CA TRP A 27 -3.53 -3.05 -14.67
C TRP A 27 -2.24 -3.86 -14.75
N LYS A 28 -1.10 -3.17 -14.71
CA LYS A 28 0.21 -3.79 -14.57
C LYS A 28 0.28 -4.57 -13.26
N GLN A 29 0.68 -5.83 -13.35
CA GLN A 29 0.87 -6.69 -12.18
C GLN A 29 2.22 -6.42 -11.49
N THR A 30 3.11 -5.69 -12.15
CA THR A 30 4.37 -5.20 -11.59
C THR A 30 4.15 -3.84 -10.94
N SER A 31 4.54 -3.72 -9.67
CA SER A 31 4.48 -2.44 -8.96
C SER A 31 5.64 -1.55 -9.41
N PRO A 32 5.39 -0.30 -9.86
CA PRO A 32 6.47 0.62 -10.17
C PRO A 32 7.25 0.97 -8.90
N SER A 33 8.57 1.10 -9.02
CA SER A 33 9.42 1.57 -7.92
C SER A 33 9.32 3.09 -7.80
N VAL A 34 8.23 3.54 -7.18
CA VAL A 34 7.94 4.97 -7.02
C VAL A 34 8.67 5.54 -5.80
N ARG A 35 9.64 6.42 -6.05
CA ARG A 35 10.35 7.17 -5.00
C ARG A 35 9.68 8.48 -4.62
N ASN A 36 8.95 9.09 -5.55
CA ASN A 36 8.25 10.35 -5.35
C ASN A 36 6.86 10.27 -5.97
N TRP A 37 5.83 10.40 -5.12
CA TRP A 37 4.44 10.27 -5.56
C TRP A 37 4.03 11.34 -6.58
N VAL A 38 4.46 12.59 -6.37
CA VAL A 38 4.04 13.72 -7.22
C VAL A 38 4.72 13.68 -8.59
N GLU A 39 5.97 13.20 -8.66
CA GLU A 39 6.68 12.97 -9.93
C GLU A 39 6.06 11.80 -10.70
N TYR A 40 5.74 10.70 -10.01
CA TYR A 40 5.05 9.56 -10.63
C TYR A 40 3.72 9.95 -11.28
N LEU A 41 2.88 10.72 -10.58
CA LEU A 41 1.63 11.22 -11.14
C LEU A 41 1.82 12.13 -12.36
N ARG A 42 2.98 12.78 -12.50
CA ARG A 42 3.26 13.71 -13.60
C ARG A 42 3.83 13.00 -14.83
N ASP A 43 4.77 12.08 -14.61
CA ASP A 43 5.65 11.59 -15.68
C ASP A 43 5.19 10.25 -16.26
N GLU A 44 4.51 9.41 -15.47
CA GLU A 44 4.13 8.04 -15.87
C GLU A 44 2.67 7.91 -16.30
N ASP A 45 1.88 8.98 -16.17
CA ASP A 45 0.44 9.03 -16.47
C ASP A 45 -0.32 7.79 -15.92
N PRO A 46 -0.26 7.53 -14.59
CA PRO A 46 -0.86 6.36 -13.98
C PRO A 46 -2.38 6.53 -13.84
N HIS A 47 -3.13 5.45 -14.00
CA HIS A 47 -4.61 5.48 -13.93
C HIS A 47 -5.16 4.35 -13.07
N GLY A 48 -6.35 4.58 -12.49
CA GLY A 48 -7.15 3.55 -11.85
C GLY A 48 -6.44 2.77 -10.75
N VAL A 49 -6.39 1.44 -10.88
CA VAL A 49 -5.84 0.57 -9.83
C VAL A 49 -4.34 0.82 -9.61
N GLU A 50 -3.60 1.22 -10.66
CA GLU A 50 -2.16 1.50 -10.56
C GLU A 50 -1.86 2.68 -9.63
N VAL A 51 -2.71 3.70 -9.64
CA VAL A 51 -2.58 4.88 -8.76
C VAL A 51 -2.67 4.45 -7.29
N VAL A 52 -3.66 3.63 -6.95
CA VAL A 52 -3.88 3.20 -5.56
C VAL A 52 -2.77 2.28 -5.07
N ILE A 53 -2.30 1.36 -5.92
CA ILE A 53 -1.17 0.47 -5.59
C ILE A 53 0.10 1.27 -5.36
N ALA A 54 0.44 2.16 -6.29
CA ALA A 54 1.63 2.97 -6.19
C ALA A 54 1.58 3.89 -4.97
N ARG A 55 0.44 4.54 -4.71
CA ARG A 55 0.22 5.34 -3.50
C ARG A 55 0.43 4.51 -2.23
N PHE A 56 -0.14 3.31 -2.18
CA PHE A 56 -0.01 2.42 -1.02
C PHE A 56 1.45 2.08 -0.73
N ASN A 57 2.18 1.64 -1.76
CA ASN A 57 3.59 1.27 -1.63
C ASN A 57 4.46 2.48 -1.25
N THR A 58 4.20 3.65 -1.83
CA THR A 58 4.93 4.88 -1.49
C THR A 58 4.69 5.30 -0.04
N VAL A 59 3.47 5.26 0.49
CA VAL A 59 3.21 5.62 1.90
C VAL A 59 3.92 4.65 2.85
N VAL A 60 3.91 3.35 2.56
CA VAL A 60 4.64 2.33 3.34
C VAL A 60 6.14 2.66 3.38
N LYS A 61 6.76 2.84 2.20
CA LYS A 61 8.19 3.12 2.10
C LYS A 61 8.56 4.48 2.69
N TRP A 62 7.72 5.49 2.53
CA TRP A 62 7.89 6.82 3.12
C TRP A 62 7.90 6.75 4.65
N ALA A 63 6.88 6.14 5.26
CA ALA A 63 6.81 6.02 6.72
C ALA A 63 8.01 5.25 7.29
N LEU A 64 8.44 4.20 6.60
CA LEU A 64 9.65 3.46 6.95
C LEU A 64 10.91 4.34 6.83
N SER A 65 11.03 5.11 5.74
CA SER A 65 12.15 6.01 5.49
C SER A 65 12.28 7.04 6.61
N GLU A 66 11.18 7.68 7.01
CA GLU A 66 11.17 8.68 8.09
C GLU A 66 11.67 8.08 9.43
N CYS A 67 11.24 6.85 9.75
CA CYS A 67 11.72 6.13 10.94
C CYS A 67 13.24 5.92 10.91
N VAL A 68 13.80 5.45 9.79
CA VAL A 68 15.24 5.11 9.69
C VAL A 68 16.15 6.31 9.38
N MET A 69 15.58 7.43 8.93
CA MET A 69 16.31 8.70 8.77
C MET A 69 16.43 9.47 10.09
N THR A 70 15.56 9.21 11.06
CA THR A 70 15.58 9.88 12.37
C THR A 70 16.71 9.29 13.22
N GLU A 71 17.87 9.97 13.26
CA GLU A 71 19.08 9.46 13.93
C GLU A 71 18.96 9.45 15.46
N ASP A 72 18.42 10.52 16.05
CA ASP A 72 18.19 10.61 17.48
C ASP A 72 17.11 9.62 17.94
N ILE A 73 17.40 8.85 19.00
CA ILE A 73 16.52 7.79 19.45
C ILE A 73 15.21 8.31 20.05
N ASP A 74 15.25 9.44 20.77
CA ASP A 74 14.07 10.00 21.42
C ASP A 74 13.12 10.60 20.36
N GLU A 75 13.66 11.31 19.37
CA GLU A 75 12.88 11.78 18.22
C GLU A 75 12.33 10.61 17.39
N ARG A 76 13.10 9.53 17.21
CA ARG A 76 12.63 8.34 16.50
C ARG A 76 11.50 7.63 17.24
N VAL A 77 11.57 7.54 18.57
CA VAL A 77 10.48 7.03 19.41
C VAL A 77 9.22 7.88 19.22
N LYS A 78 9.34 9.22 19.25
CA LYS A 78 8.21 10.14 19.00
C LYS A 78 7.63 9.94 17.59
N CYS A 79 8.48 9.74 16.58
CA CYS A 79 8.08 9.45 15.21
C CYS A 79 7.23 8.16 15.14
N ILE A 80 7.72 7.06 15.71
CA ILE A 80 6.99 5.78 15.77
C ILE A 80 5.66 5.92 16.52
N VAL A 81 5.66 6.54 17.70
CA VAL A 81 4.44 6.79 18.49
C VAL A 81 3.45 7.62 17.69
N LYS A 82 3.92 8.64 16.98
CA LYS A 82 3.08 9.47 16.13
C LYS A 82 2.42 8.66 15.02
N TYR A 83 3.17 7.76 14.36
CA TYR A 83 2.61 6.87 13.35
C TYR A 83 1.57 5.90 13.91
N ILE A 84 1.83 5.30 15.07
CA ILE A 84 0.85 4.48 15.79
C ILE A 84 -0.45 5.26 16.02
N HIS A 85 -0.36 6.50 16.49
CA HIS A 85 -1.53 7.35 16.71
C HIS A 85 -2.25 7.66 15.40
N ILE A 86 -1.53 7.99 14.32
CA ILE A 86 -2.13 8.22 13.00
C ILE A 86 -2.87 6.97 12.53
N ALA A 87 -2.27 5.78 12.64
CA ALA A 87 -2.92 4.52 12.25
C ALA A 87 -4.15 4.21 13.10
N ALA A 88 -4.09 4.47 14.41
CA ALA A 88 -5.25 4.35 15.30
C ALA A 88 -6.37 5.33 14.91
N HIS A 89 -6.05 6.59 14.60
CA HIS A 89 -7.02 7.56 14.09
C HIS A 89 -7.58 7.14 12.73
N ALA A 90 -6.76 6.66 11.80
CA ALA A 90 -7.20 6.16 10.49
C ALA A 90 -8.17 4.98 10.66
N ARG A 91 -7.90 4.05 11.59
CA ARG A 91 -8.82 2.97 11.96
C ARG A 91 -10.17 3.51 12.45
N ARG A 92 -10.17 4.52 13.32
CA ARG A 92 -11.41 5.17 13.81
C ARG A 92 -12.20 5.82 12.68
N LEU A 93 -11.51 6.41 11.71
CA LEU A 93 -12.13 6.96 10.50
C LEU A 93 -12.57 5.88 9.49
N ARG A 94 -12.28 4.60 9.72
CA ARG A 94 -12.45 3.49 8.76
C ARG A 94 -11.65 3.70 7.47
N ASN A 95 -10.54 4.43 7.58
CA ASN A 95 -9.50 4.45 6.56
C ASN A 95 -8.54 3.29 6.81
N TYR A 96 -8.88 2.12 6.26
CA TYR A 96 -8.08 0.92 6.42
C TYR A 96 -6.83 0.95 5.56
N ALA A 97 -6.83 1.69 4.45
CA ALA A 97 -5.64 1.87 3.62
C ALA A 97 -4.49 2.50 4.41
N THR A 98 -4.66 3.71 4.94
CA THR A 98 -3.62 4.40 5.71
C THR A 98 -3.24 3.64 6.98
N MET A 99 -4.22 3.03 7.66
CA MET A 99 -3.95 2.19 8.83
C MET A 99 -3.01 1.03 8.49
N TYR A 100 -3.28 0.28 7.42
CA TYR A 100 -2.42 -0.84 7.01
C TYR A 100 -1.10 -0.37 6.42
N GLN A 101 -1.06 0.72 5.63
CA GLN A 101 0.20 1.28 5.10
C GLN A 101 1.19 1.56 6.23
N ILE A 102 0.74 2.27 7.27
CA ILE A 102 1.59 2.58 8.42
C ILE A 102 1.93 1.32 9.22
N THR A 103 0.96 0.44 9.45
CA THR A 103 1.18 -0.80 10.20
C THR A 103 2.24 -1.67 9.52
N ILE A 104 2.16 -1.84 8.20
CA ILE A 104 3.14 -2.61 7.42
C ILE A 104 4.52 -1.95 7.49
N ALA A 105 4.60 -0.61 7.39
CA ALA A 105 5.86 0.11 7.52
C ALA A 105 6.54 -0.17 8.88
N LEU A 106 5.78 -0.10 9.98
CA LEU A 106 6.30 -0.34 11.33
C LEU A 106 6.66 -1.81 11.59
N LEU A 107 5.99 -2.75 10.91
CA LEU A 107 6.25 -4.19 11.00
C LEU A 107 7.32 -4.68 10.01
N SER A 108 7.80 -3.81 9.11
CA SER A 108 8.89 -4.14 8.19
C SER A 108 10.13 -4.57 8.96
N SER A 109 10.93 -5.47 8.39
CA SER A 109 12.14 -5.99 9.04
C SER A 109 13.09 -4.90 9.51
N ASP A 110 13.22 -3.83 8.72
CA ASP A 110 14.13 -2.72 8.99
C ASP A 110 13.62 -1.80 10.10
N CYS A 111 12.31 -1.73 10.35
CA CYS A 111 11.76 -0.99 11.49
C CYS A 111 11.64 -1.89 12.74
N SER A 112 11.09 -3.10 12.61
CA SER A 112 10.80 -4.00 13.72
C SER A 112 12.07 -4.46 14.45
N ARG A 113 13.23 -4.45 13.75
CA ARG A 113 14.53 -4.81 14.34
C ARG A 113 15.13 -3.76 15.28
N LEU A 114 14.59 -2.53 15.32
CA LEU A 114 15.11 -1.43 16.14
C LEU A 114 14.73 -1.64 17.63
N THR A 115 15.20 -2.74 18.22
CA THR A 115 14.75 -3.24 19.53
C THR A 115 14.99 -2.25 20.66
N ARG A 116 16.07 -1.45 20.61
CA ARG A 116 16.34 -0.41 21.61
C ARG A 116 15.33 0.72 21.49
N THR A 117 15.02 1.14 20.28
CA THR A 117 13.98 2.14 20.01
C THR A 117 12.61 1.63 20.49
N TRP A 118 12.22 0.40 20.14
CA TRP A 118 10.94 -0.19 20.54
C TRP A 118 10.80 -0.43 22.05
N ALA A 119 11.91 -0.57 22.77
CA ALA A 119 11.90 -0.69 24.24
C ALA A 119 11.44 0.60 24.92
N LEU A 120 11.65 1.76 24.28
CA LEU A 120 11.28 3.08 24.78
C LEU A 120 9.88 3.52 24.36
N VAL A 121 9.25 2.84 23.39
CA VAL A 121 7.86 3.11 22.99
C VAL A 121 6.90 2.65 24.11
N PRO A 122 6.00 3.53 24.60
CA PRO A 122 5.04 3.18 25.65
C PRO A 122 4.16 1.99 25.27
N GLN A 123 3.91 1.09 26.23
CA GLN A 123 3.11 -0.11 25.99
C GLN A 123 1.64 0.20 25.70
N THR A 124 1.12 1.30 26.25
CA THR A 124 -0.24 1.80 25.96
C THR A 124 -0.41 2.13 24.48
N ASP A 125 0.64 2.65 23.83
CA ASP A 125 0.61 2.97 22.41
C ASP A 125 0.72 1.72 21.53
N LYS A 126 1.31 0.62 22.03
CA LYS A 126 1.40 -0.63 21.27
C LYS A 126 0.04 -1.33 21.07
N GLN A 127 -1.01 -0.90 21.77
CA GLN A 127 -2.36 -1.45 21.67
C GLN A 127 -3.28 -0.47 20.94
N MET A 128 -3.72 -0.82 19.73
CA MET A 128 -4.73 -0.02 19.00
C MET A 128 -6.13 -0.32 19.55
N GLU A 129 -6.75 0.67 20.18
CA GLU A 129 -8.15 0.59 20.62
C GLU A 129 -9.13 0.63 19.42
N SER A 130 -10.32 0.03 19.61
CA SER A 130 -11.40 0.02 18.62
C SER A 130 -12.43 1.12 18.90
N ALA A 131 -12.96 1.75 17.84
CA ALA A 131 -14.05 2.73 17.97
C ALA A 131 -15.25 2.38 17.10
N THR A 132 -16.41 2.95 17.46
CA THR A 132 -17.71 2.88 16.79
C THR A 132 -17.96 4.07 15.85
N VAL A 133 -19.00 3.92 15.02
CA VAL A 133 -19.20 4.37 13.62
C VAL A 133 -19.86 5.76 13.49
N GLU A 134 -19.62 6.47 12.37
CA GLU A 134 -20.67 6.88 11.39
C GLU A 134 -20.12 7.54 10.11
N GLU A 135 -20.42 6.88 8.98
CA GLU A 135 -20.24 7.19 7.55
C GLU A 135 -18.82 7.42 6.95
N GLY A 136 -18.52 6.68 5.87
CA GLY A 136 -17.22 6.67 5.18
C GLY A 136 -16.45 5.35 5.34
N CYS A 137 -15.73 4.92 4.29
CA CYS A 137 -14.76 3.82 4.37
C CYS A 137 -13.72 3.94 3.26
N ILE A 138 -12.42 3.90 3.58
CA ILE A 138 -11.36 3.63 2.59
C ILE A 138 -10.95 2.16 2.72
N PRO A 139 -11.31 1.27 1.77
CA PRO A 139 -10.88 -0.11 1.81
C PRO A 139 -9.39 -0.27 1.53
N PHE A 140 -8.79 -1.33 2.06
CA PHE A 140 -7.56 -1.87 1.49
C PHE A 140 -7.92 -2.72 0.25
N ILE A 141 -7.74 -2.15 -0.94
CA ILE A 141 -8.20 -2.79 -2.19
C ILE A 141 -7.38 -4.02 -2.60
N GLY A 142 -6.18 -4.21 -2.02
CA GLY A 142 -5.26 -5.30 -2.36
C GLY A 142 -5.86 -6.69 -2.22
N ILE A 143 -6.82 -6.88 -1.29
CA ILE A 143 -7.54 -8.15 -1.13
C ILE A 143 -8.43 -8.42 -2.35
N TYR A 144 -9.13 -7.41 -2.84
CA TYR A 144 -10.05 -7.53 -3.98
C TYR A 144 -9.29 -7.72 -5.29
N THR A 145 -8.21 -6.95 -5.49
CA THR A 145 -7.37 -7.09 -6.70
C THR A 145 -6.71 -8.46 -6.74
N HIS A 146 -6.19 -8.96 -5.61
CA HIS A 146 -5.66 -10.31 -5.50
C HIS A 146 -6.71 -11.38 -5.87
N ASP A 147 -7.92 -11.28 -5.32
CA ASP A 147 -8.98 -12.24 -5.60
C ASP A 147 -9.44 -12.20 -7.07
N LEU A 148 -9.45 -11.02 -7.69
CA LEU A 148 -9.74 -10.87 -9.13
C LEU A 148 -8.64 -11.52 -9.99
N ILE A 149 -7.36 -11.27 -9.68
CA ILE A 149 -6.22 -11.85 -10.38
C ILE A 149 -6.25 -13.38 -10.25
N TYR A 150 -6.47 -13.88 -9.04
CA TYR A 150 -6.57 -15.31 -8.78
C TYR A 150 -7.74 -15.96 -9.54
N ASN A 151 -8.92 -15.35 -9.49
CA ASN A 151 -10.08 -15.86 -10.23
C ASN A 151 -9.89 -15.79 -11.75
N ALA A 152 -9.13 -14.80 -12.25
CA ALA A 152 -8.84 -14.66 -13.67
C ALA A 152 -8.03 -15.84 -14.23
N GLN A 153 -7.28 -16.56 -13.39
CA GLN A 153 -6.53 -17.78 -13.76
C GLN A 153 -7.44 -18.96 -14.10
N LYS A 154 -8.71 -18.95 -13.67
CA LYS A 154 -9.69 -19.97 -14.07
C LYS A 154 -10.01 -19.84 -15.57
N PRO A 155 -10.27 -20.94 -16.30
CA PRO A 155 -10.62 -20.89 -17.72
C PRO A 155 -11.90 -20.08 -17.94
N ALA A 156 -11.91 -19.19 -18.94
CA ALA A 156 -13.09 -18.39 -19.30
C ALA A 156 -14.19 -19.22 -19.97
N SER A 157 -13.81 -20.31 -20.63
CA SER A 157 -14.71 -21.25 -21.26
C SER A 157 -14.18 -22.67 -21.15
N PHE A 158 -15.08 -23.64 -21.15
CA PHE A 158 -14.77 -25.06 -21.26
C PHE A 158 -15.03 -25.54 -22.69
N PRO A 159 -14.29 -26.55 -23.16
CA PRO A 159 -14.63 -27.22 -24.42
C PRO A 159 -16.06 -27.77 -24.38
N SER A 160 -16.75 -27.73 -25.52
CA SER A 160 -18.07 -28.36 -25.61
C SER A 160 -17.95 -29.88 -25.40
N PRO A 161 -18.85 -30.50 -24.62
CA PRO A 161 -18.93 -31.96 -24.55
C PRO A 161 -19.42 -32.58 -25.88
N VAL A 162 -19.97 -31.76 -26.78
CA VAL A 162 -20.38 -32.19 -28.12
C VAL A 162 -19.23 -31.95 -29.12
N PRO A 163 -18.81 -32.96 -29.90
CA PRO A 163 -17.81 -32.78 -30.95
C PRO A 163 -18.26 -31.72 -31.98
N GLY A 164 -17.44 -30.67 -32.16
CA GLY A 164 -17.78 -29.53 -33.01
C GLY A 164 -18.74 -28.51 -32.39
N GLY A 165 -19.14 -28.70 -31.13
CA GLY A 165 -19.96 -27.74 -30.39
C GLY A 165 -19.17 -26.50 -29.94
N GLU A 166 -19.88 -25.41 -29.73
CA GLU A 166 -19.28 -24.15 -29.28
C GLU A 166 -18.75 -24.25 -27.83
N PRO A 167 -17.64 -23.56 -27.49
CA PRO A 167 -17.13 -23.50 -26.12
C PRO A 167 -18.17 -22.97 -25.13
N LEU A 168 -18.30 -23.62 -23.98
CA LEU A 168 -19.25 -23.25 -22.94
C LEU A 168 -18.64 -22.19 -22.01
N THR A 169 -19.33 -21.08 -21.79
CA THR A 169 -18.88 -20.01 -20.86
C THR A 169 -18.80 -20.52 -19.42
N ASN A 170 -17.70 -20.21 -18.73
CA ASN A 170 -17.55 -20.48 -17.31
C ASN A 170 -18.30 -19.44 -16.47
N PHE A 171 -19.60 -19.66 -16.26
CA PHE A 171 -20.45 -18.75 -15.47
C PHE A 171 -19.95 -18.58 -14.02
N GLU A 172 -19.35 -19.60 -13.40
CA GLU A 172 -18.82 -19.51 -12.04
C GLU A 172 -17.70 -18.46 -11.94
N ARG A 173 -16.76 -18.48 -12.91
CA ARG A 173 -15.69 -17.47 -12.99
C ARG A 173 -16.27 -16.07 -13.11
N HIS A 174 -17.20 -15.85 -14.04
CA HIS A 174 -17.80 -14.53 -14.26
C HIS A 174 -18.65 -14.06 -13.07
N HIS A 175 -19.42 -14.95 -12.46
CA HIS A 175 -20.20 -14.65 -11.26
C HIS A 175 -19.31 -14.27 -10.07
N THR A 176 -18.19 -14.98 -9.89
CA THR A 176 -17.21 -14.68 -8.85
C THR A 176 -16.60 -13.28 -9.06
N SER A 177 -16.12 -12.98 -10.27
CA SER A 177 -15.60 -11.64 -10.60
C SER A 177 -16.64 -10.54 -10.35
N ALA A 178 -17.88 -10.72 -10.83
CA ALA A 178 -18.94 -9.74 -10.64
C ALA A 178 -19.26 -9.51 -9.15
N THR A 179 -19.21 -10.56 -8.33
CA THR A 179 -19.41 -10.46 -6.87
C THR A 179 -18.29 -9.65 -6.22
N ILE A 180 -17.04 -9.90 -6.57
CA ILE A 180 -15.88 -9.16 -6.03
C ILE A 180 -15.96 -7.70 -6.44
N VAL A 181 -16.17 -7.40 -7.74
CA VAL A 181 -16.30 -6.03 -8.24
C VAL A 181 -17.48 -5.31 -7.59
N LYS A 182 -18.65 -5.94 -7.50
CA LYS A 182 -19.81 -5.35 -6.83
C LYS A 182 -19.53 -4.98 -5.37
N ASN A 183 -18.84 -5.84 -4.64
CA ASN A 183 -18.46 -5.56 -3.25
C ASN A 183 -17.48 -4.39 -3.16
N LEU A 184 -16.48 -4.34 -4.05
CA LEU A 184 -15.52 -3.25 -4.11
C LEU A 184 -16.21 -1.92 -4.47
N LEU A 185 -17.07 -1.89 -5.49
CA LEU A 185 -17.80 -0.68 -5.88
C LEU A 185 -18.64 -0.08 -4.75
N ARG A 186 -19.26 -0.93 -3.92
CA ARG A 186 -19.98 -0.46 -2.71
C ARG A 186 -19.07 0.22 -1.71
N LEU A 187 -17.80 -0.20 -1.62
CA LEU A 187 -16.81 0.43 -0.74
C LEU A 187 -16.24 1.71 -1.34
N LEU A 188 -16.07 1.78 -2.67
CA LEU A 188 -15.72 3.02 -3.37
C LEU A 188 -16.83 4.06 -3.19
N GLU A 189 -18.09 3.68 -3.36
CA GLU A 189 -19.23 4.56 -3.10
C GLU A 189 -19.23 5.03 -1.63
N ALA A 190 -18.95 4.13 -0.68
CA ALA A 190 -18.82 4.51 0.73
C ALA A 190 -17.65 5.47 0.99
N SER A 191 -16.54 5.36 0.25
CA SER A 191 -15.40 6.28 0.34
C SER A 191 -15.75 7.70 -0.10
N SER A 192 -16.63 7.85 -1.08
CA SER A 192 -17.05 9.16 -1.59
C SER A 192 -17.78 10.02 -0.55
N LYS A 193 -18.30 9.39 0.53
CA LYS A 193 -19.06 10.05 1.61
C LYS A 193 -18.20 10.92 2.53
N TYR A 194 -16.87 10.80 2.51
CA TYR A 194 -16.02 11.68 3.33
C TYR A 194 -16.11 13.13 2.84
N ASN A 195 -16.42 14.03 3.78
CA ASN A 195 -16.52 15.48 3.56
C ASN A 195 -15.57 16.26 4.49
N PHE A 196 -14.32 15.80 4.59
CA PHE A 196 -13.29 16.50 5.36
C PHE A 196 -12.83 17.75 4.62
N ARG A 197 -12.46 18.80 5.38
CA ARG A 197 -11.91 20.02 4.80
C ARG A 197 -10.40 19.84 4.54
N PRO A 198 -9.93 20.12 3.30
CA PRO A 198 -8.50 20.17 3.01
C PRO A 198 -7.80 21.27 3.83
N ASP A 199 -6.79 20.89 4.59
CA ASP A 199 -5.79 21.82 5.13
C ASP A 199 -4.61 21.85 4.16
N ARG A 200 -4.44 22.95 3.41
CA ARG A 200 -3.44 23.03 2.33
C ARG A 200 -2.02 22.72 2.80
N THR A 201 -1.64 23.14 4.01
CA THR A 201 -0.28 22.98 4.53
C THR A 201 -0.01 21.53 4.92
N ILE A 202 -1.01 20.85 5.45
CA ILE A 202 -0.87 19.45 5.88
C ILE A 202 -1.07 18.52 4.69
N LEU A 203 -2.08 18.79 3.85
CA LEU A 203 -2.36 18.02 2.64
C LEU A 203 -1.18 18.01 1.69
N SER A 204 -0.50 19.15 1.49
CA SER A 204 0.70 19.20 0.66
C SER A 204 1.80 18.26 1.17
N ARG A 205 1.95 18.12 2.49
CA ARG A 205 2.90 17.16 3.12
C ARG A 205 2.43 15.72 3.03
N CYS A 206 1.11 15.47 2.99
CA CYS A 206 0.56 14.13 2.72
C CYS A 206 0.75 13.71 1.26
N LEU A 207 0.84 14.67 0.32
CA LEU A 207 1.06 14.42 -1.11
C LEU A 207 2.55 14.28 -1.45
N TRP A 208 3.39 15.19 -0.96
CA TRP A 208 4.82 15.21 -1.23
C TRP A 208 5.58 14.23 -0.35
N MET A 209 5.51 12.96 -0.73
CA MET A 209 6.26 11.88 -0.11
C MET A 209 7.46 11.51 -1.00
N ALA A 210 8.66 11.65 -0.43
CA ALA A 210 9.89 11.14 -1.00
C ALA A 210 10.36 9.95 -0.14
N THR A 211 10.77 8.86 -0.79
CA THR A 211 11.23 7.65 -0.11
C THR A 211 12.71 7.40 -0.38
N LEU A 212 13.38 6.82 0.61
CA LEU A 212 14.65 6.14 0.38
C LEU A 212 14.41 4.89 -0.48
N ASP A 213 15.48 4.35 -1.07
CA ASP A 213 15.44 3.01 -1.63
C ASP A 213 15.69 1.91 -0.59
N ASP A 214 15.42 0.68 -1.00
CA ASP A 214 15.45 -0.47 -0.11
C ASP A 214 16.86 -0.71 0.45
N GLU A 215 17.92 -0.43 -0.32
CA GLU A 215 19.29 -0.58 0.14
C GLU A 215 19.64 0.49 1.18
N GLU A 216 19.28 1.75 0.93
CA GLU A 216 19.44 2.86 1.86
C GLU A 216 18.69 2.64 3.18
N ILE A 217 17.43 2.20 3.10
CA ILE A 217 16.61 1.87 4.28
C ILE A 217 17.33 0.83 5.12
N SER A 218 17.78 -0.24 4.47
CA SER A 218 18.41 -1.37 5.14
C SER A 218 19.76 -0.99 5.76
N ALA A 219 20.56 -0.20 5.04
CA ALA A 219 21.84 0.31 5.54
C ALA A 219 21.65 1.23 6.75
N ARG A 220 20.69 2.15 6.70
CA ARG A 220 20.40 3.08 7.80
C ARG A 220 19.87 2.36 9.03
N SER A 221 18.93 1.44 8.86
CA SER A 221 18.41 0.64 9.98
C SER A 221 19.54 -0.10 10.72
N ARG A 222 20.45 -0.74 9.98
CA ARG A 222 21.64 -1.41 10.55
C ARG A 222 22.60 -0.43 11.22
N LYS A 223 22.76 0.78 10.68
CA LYS A 223 23.60 1.84 11.28
C LYS A 223 23.03 2.34 12.61
N LEU A 224 21.71 2.54 12.70
CA LEU A 224 21.03 3.02 13.90
C LEU A 224 21.17 2.03 15.06
N GLU A 225 20.95 0.75 14.77
CA GLU A 225 21.04 -0.32 15.76
C GLU A 225 21.78 -1.54 15.19
N PRO A 226 23.12 -1.54 15.24
CA PRO A 226 23.93 -2.67 14.77
C PRO A 226 23.48 -3.97 15.43
N ALA A 227 23.53 -5.08 14.69
CA ALA A 227 23.34 -6.39 15.31
C ALA A 227 24.32 -6.50 16.48
N SER A 228 23.85 -6.94 17.64
CA SER A 228 24.73 -7.23 18.77
C SER A 228 25.85 -8.12 18.27
N THR A 229 27.09 -7.62 18.31
CA THR A 229 28.28 -8.44 18.07
C THR A 229 28.14 -9.68 18.94
N PRO A 230 28.35 -10.90 18.40
CA PRO A 230 28.52 -12.06 19.25
C PRO A 230 29.60 -11.70 20.25
N ILE A 231 29.26 -11.73 21.54
CA ILE A 231 30.25 -11.66 22.60
C ILE A 231 31.22 -12.80 22.26
N GLN A 232 32.46 -12.48 21.91
CA GLN A 232 33.51 -13.51 21.91
C GLN A 232 33.58 -13.96 23.37
N ASP A 233 33.16 -15.19 23.61
CA ASP A 233 33.15 -15.83 24.92
C ASP A 233 34.52 -15.70 25.58
N ALA A 234 34.70 -14.69 26.42
CA ALA A 234 35.68 -14.73 27.48
C ALA A 234 35.04 -15.56 28.61
N ASP A 235 35.27 -16.86 28.52
CA ASP A 235 35.42 -17.79 29.63
C ASP A 235 34.35 -17.71 30.75
N ILE A 236 33.28 -18.52 30.64
CA ILE A 236 32.68 -19.22 31.79
C ILE A 236 31.99 -20.48 31.26
N SER A 237 32.48 -21.62 31.72
CA SER A 237 31.85 -22.94 31.65
C SER A 237 30.49 -22.93 32.35
N HIS A 238 29.39 -23.33 31.68
CA HIS A 238 28.21 -24.00 32.27
C HIS A 238 27.23 -24.51 31.16
N PRO A 239 26.43 -25.58 31.43
CA PRO A 239 25.72 -26.35 30.40
C PRO A 239 24.36 -25.75 29.98
N PRO A 240 23.77 -26.18 28.86
CA PRO A 240 22.71 -25.43 28.19
C PRO A 240 21.31 -25.72 28.78
N HIS A 241 20.57 -24.66 29.10
CA HIS A 241 19.12 -24.72 29.29
C HIS A 241 18.41 -24.39 27.97
N LYS A 242 17.46 -25.26 27.61
CA LYS A 242 16.68 -25.23 26.37
C LYS A 242 15.86 -23.94 26.24
N ALA A 243 16.13 -23.16 25.19
CA ALA A 243 15.29 -22.04 24.78
C ALA A 243 14.14 -22.55 23.88
N HIS A 244 12.90 -22.24 24.27
CA HIS A 244 11.71 -22.50 23.46
C HIS A 244 11.65 -21.50 22.29
N HIS A 245 11.68 -22.04 21.08
CA HIS A 245 11.55 -21.31 19.82
C HIS A 245 10.13 -20.71 19.70
N CYS A 246 10.00 -19.38 19.81
CA CYS A 246 8.76 -18.69 19.40
C CYS A 246 8.92 -18.21 17.95
N SER A 247 8.54 -19.07 17.00
CA SER A 247 8.38 -18.67 15.60
C SER A 247 6.99 -18.07 15.42
N ARG A 248 6.89 -16.75 15.35
CA ARG A 248 5.73 -16.07 14.76
C ARG A 248 6.22 -15.36 13.50
N ARG A 249 6.15 -16.07 12.36
CA ARG A 249 6.16 -15.44 11.04
C ARG A 249 4.90 -14.59 10.93
N ALA A 250 5.07 -13.27 10.83
CA ALA A 250 4.04 -12.43 10.23
C ALA A 250 3.95 -12.79 8.73
N PRO A 251 2.75 -12.86 8.14
CA PRO A 251 2.62 -13.05 6.70
C PRO A 251 3.13 -11.77 6.01
N GLY A 252 4.34 -11.84 5.46
CA GLY A 252 4.83 -10.87 4.50
C GLY A 252 3.99 -10.98 3.23
N PHE A 253 3.36 -9.87 2.85
CA PHE A 253 2.81 -9.72 1.51
C PHE A 253 3.97 -9.39 0.58
N ASP A 254 4.55 -10.44 0.01
CA ASP A 254 5.53 -10.37 -1.07
C ASP A 254 4.73 -10.09 -2.35
N VAL A 255 4.61 -8.80 -2.71
CA VAL A 255 4.13 -8.42 -4.04
C VAL A 255 5.29 -8.73 -4.98
N GLY A 256 5.21 -9.93 -5.58
CA GLY A 256 6.31 -10.63 -6.21
C GLY A 256 7.24 -9.78 -7.08
N CYS A 257 8.53 -9.85 -6.75
CA CYS A 257 9.61 -9.78 -7.71
C CYS A 257 9.50 -11.01 -8.63
N ALA A 258 8.75 -10.88 -9.73
CA ALA A 258 8.73 -11.88 -10.78
C ALA A 258 10.07 -11.82 -11.53
N GLN A 259 10.87 -12.88 -11.40
CA GLN A 259 12.03 -13.13 -12.24
C GLN A 259 11.59 -13.21 -13.71
N GLU A 260 12.19 -12.37 -14.57
CA GLU A 260 11.94 -12.35 -16.02
C GLU A 260 12.43 -13.65 -16.70
N PRO A 261 11.60 -14.31 -17.53
CA PRO A 261 12.09 -15.21 -18.56
C PRO A 261 12.08 -14.51 -19.92
N ASN A 262 13.27 -14.12 -20.34
CA ASN A 262 13.72 -13.80 -21.70
C ASN A 262 12.81 -14.28 -22.85
N ARG A 263 12.10 -13.37 -23.56
CA ARG A 263 11.55 -13.61 -24.91
C ARG A 263 11.43 -12.35 -25.78
N GLN A 264 11.66 -12.59 -27.08
CA GLN A 264 11.88 -11.65 -28.17
C GLN A 264 10.62 -10.87 -28.62
N HIS A 265 10.83 -9.62 -29.02
CA HIS A 265 9.84 -8.74 -29.65
C HIS A 265 9.43 -9.17 -31.07
N PRO A 266 8.18 -8.87 -31.46
CA PRO A 266 7.90 -8.29 -32.78
C PRO A 266 6.99 -7.03 -32.70
N PRO A 267 6.85 -6.27 -33.81
CA PRO A 267 6.61 -4.83 -33.78
C PRO A 267 5.12 -4.43 -33.79
N GLY A 268 4.81 -3.22 -33.29
CA GLY A 268 3.55 -2.50 -33.55
C GLY A 268 3.55 -1.83 -34.95
N PRO A 269 2.70 -0.82 -35.25
CA PRO A 269 1.63 -0.18 -34.45
C PRO A 269 0.30 0.02 -35.25
N THR A 270 -0.72 0.70 -34.69
CA THR A 270 -1.29 1.98 -35.22
C THR A 270 -2.66 2.41 -34.63
N SER A 271 -2.73 3.74 -34.41
CA SER A 271 -3.87 4.67 -34.56
C SER A 271 -4.79 5.03 -33.37
N HIS A 272 -4.86 6.35 -33.19
CA HIS A 272 -5.68 7.20 -32.32
C HIS A 272 -7.17 7.25 -32.72
N ASP A 273 -8.06 7.56 -31.75
CA ASP A 273 -8.88 8.80 -31.79
C ASP A 273 -9.55 9.10 -30.41
N PRO A 274 -9.91 10.36 -30.08
CA PRO A 274 -10.16 10.85 -28.73
C PRO A 274 -11.63 11.11 -28.40
N GLY A 275 -11.94 11.24 -27.10
CA GLY A 275 -13.01 12.14 -26.64
C GLY A 275 -13.91 11.61 -25.51
N SER A 276 -13.69 12.11 -24.29
CA SER A 276 -14.75 12.64 -23.40
C SER A 276 -14.13 13.27 -22.14
N PRO A 277 -14.75 14.32 -21.56
CA PRO A 277 -14.10 15.19 -20.58
C PRO A 277 -14.20 14.62 -19.17
N GLY A 278 -13.10 14.03 -18.68
CA GLY A 278 -12.87 13.79 -17.26
C GLY A 278 -12.50 15.09 -16.55
N ARG A 279 -12.96 15.27 -15.31
CA ARG A 279 -12.58 16.44 -14.50
C ARG A 279 -11.09 16.35 -14.18
N ASP A 280 -10.36 17.38 -14.59
CA ASP A 280 -8.91 17.39 -14.67
C ASP A 280 -8.29 17.62 -13.28
N ALA A 281 -7.75 16.59 -12.64
CA ALA A 281 -6.97 16.67 -11.40
C ALA A 281 -5.75 17.62 -11.53
N ARG A 282 -5.36 17.92 -12.78
CA ARG A 282 -4.39 18.96 -13.15
C ARG A 282 -4.80 20.36 -12.67
N ALA A 283 -6.10 20.66 -12.62
CA ALA A 283 -6.61 21.95 -12.18
C ALA A 283 -6.35 22.19 -10.68
N ASP A 284 -6.41 21.16 -9.84
CA ASP A 284 -6.15 21.29 -8.41
C ASP A 284 -4.65 21.42 -8.08
N VAL A 285 -3.78 20.81 -8.91
CA VAL A 285 -2.32 20.98 -8.83
C VAL A 285 -1.87 22.34 -9.36
N GLU A 286 -2.49 22.88 -10.41
CA GLU A 286 -2.20 24.24 -10.92
C GLU A 286 -2.77 25.33 -10.00
N ASN A 287 -3.92 25.11 -9.36
CA ASN A 287 -4.50 26.07 -8.43
C ASN A 287 -3.76 26.13 -7.07
N ALA A 288 -2.83 25.19 -6.82
CA ALA A 288 -1.85 25.28 -5.75
C ALA A 288 -0.65 26.18 -6.10
N LYS A 289 -0.41 26.47 -7.40
CA LYS A 289 0.70 27.31 -7.87
C LYS A 289 0.36 28.81 -7.97
N SER A 290 -0.91 29.20 -7.95
CA SER A 290 -1.32 30.60 -8.19
C SER A 290 -1.33 31.51 -6.95
N ARG A 291 -0.90 31.01 -5.77
CA ARG A 291 -0.90 31.78 -4.50
C ARG A 291 0.34 31.57 -3.62
N VAL A 292 1.51 31.45 -4.24
CA VAL A 292 2.82 31.69 -3.58
C VAL A 292 3.49 32.84 -4.31
#